data_AF-A0A933I8E4-F1
#
_entry.id   AF-A0A933I8E4-F1
#
_cell.length_a   1.000
_cell.length_b   1.000
_cell.length_c   1.000
_cell.angle_alpha   90.00
_cell.angle_beta   90.00
_cell.angle_gamma   90.00
#
_symmetry.space_group_name_H-M   'P 1'
#
loop_
_entity.id
_entity.type
_entity.pdbx_description
1 polymer ?
#
loop_
_entity_poly.entity_id
_entity_poly.type
_entity_poly.pdbx_seq_one_letter_code
_entity_poly.pdbx_strand_id
1 'polypeptide(L)'
;MDEREMLVKYIDARDKLNKLKEELTEAQKIFDEEESRLVTMLIDKEATSTARYEGVGFATLTKPRLFASYSKEYEQDVFQFVEKSGERELMKISIHPSFLSGFVSRLIEDGKVVPEFVRYYMKQGVRFYDK
;
A
#
# COMPACT_ATOMS: atom_id res chain seq x y z
N MET A 1 -36.93 12.34 21.44
CA MET A 1 -35.97 12.20 20.34
C MET A 1 -36.78 11.66 19.18
N ASP A 2 -37.08 12.53 18.23
CA ASP A 2 -37.99 12.26 17.10
C ASP A 2 -37.23 11.57 15.95
N GLU A 3 -37.91 10.76 15.14
CA GLU A 3 -37.33 10.03 14.00
C GLU A 3 -36.65 11.01 13.02
N ARG A 4 -37.29 12.17 12.82
CA ARG A 4 -36.76 13.25 11.99
C ARG A 4 -35.44 13.82 12.51
N GLU A 5 -35.28 13.95 13.83
CA GLU A 5 -34.02 14.42 14.41
C GLU A 5 -32.88 13.41 14.25
N MET A 6 -33.20 12.11 14.33
CA MET A 6 -32.22 11.04 14.08
C MET A 6 -31.76 11.02 12.63
N LEU A 7 -32.69 11.19 11.68
CA LEU A 7 -32.37 11.25 10.25
C LEU A 7 -31.46 12.44 9.91
N VAL A 8 -31.73 13.63 10.47
CA VAL A 8 -30.86 14.80 10.25
C VAL A 8 -29.45 14.54 10.78
N LYS A 9 -29.32 14.03 12.02
CA LYS A 9 -28.00 13.68 12.59
C LYS A 9 -27.25 12.62 11.78
N TYR A 10 -27.97 11.64 11.24
CA TYR A 10 -27.38 10.60 10.41
C TYR A 10 -26.85 11.16 9.08
N ILE A 11 -27.61 12.03 8.42
CA ILE A 11 -27.19 12.68 7.18
C ILE A 11 -25.96 13.56 7.43
N ASP A 12 -26.00 14.43 8.46
CA ASP A 12 -24.87 15.29 8.82
C ASP A 12 -23.60 14.48 9.12
N ALA A 13 -23.75 13.37 9.86
CA ALA A 13 -22.63 12.47 10.16
C ALA A 13 -22.08 11.78 8.90
N ARG A 14 -22.96 11.35 7.99
CA ARG A 14 -22.58 10.73 6.71
C ARG A 14 -21.85 11.72 5.81
N ASP A 15 -22.31 12.95 5.72
CA ASP A 15 -21.69 13.97 4.87
C ASP A 15 -20.33 14.38 5.42
N LYS A 16 -20.21 14.53 6.74
CA LYS A 16 -18.91 14.76 7.40
C LYS A 16 -17.94 13.60 7.15
N LEU A 17 -18.42 12.36 7.21
CA LEU A 17 -17.62 11.18 6.92
C LEU A 17 -17.11 11.18 5.47
N ASN A 18 -17.98 11.49 4.52
CA ASN A 18 -17.62 11.54 3.11
C ASN A 18 -16.58 12.64 2.85
N LYS A 19 -16.78 13.83 3.41
CA LYS A 19 -15.83 14.94 3.29
C LYS A 19 -14.45 14.57 3.84
N LEU A 20 -14.38 13.97 5.03
CA LEU A 20 -13.12 13.52 5.60
C LEU A 20 -12.42 12.44 4.77
N LYS A 21 -13.18 11.57 4.08
CA LYS A 21 -12.61 10.57 3.15
C LYS A 21 -12.02 11.22 1.90
N GLU A 22 -12.66 12.25 1.38
CA GLU A 22 -12.13 13.03 0.26
C GLU A 22 -10.83 13.74 0.67
N GLU A 23 -10.85 14.45 1.80
CA GLU A 23 -9.66 15.12 2.36
C GLU A 23 -8.51 14.13 2.62
N LEU A 24 -8.81 12.94 3.15
CA LEU A 24 -7.82 11.87 3.34
C LEU A 24 -7.22 11.40 2.01
N THR A 25 -8.05 11.23 0.99
CA THR A 25 -7.60 10.78 -0.34
C THR A 25 -6.69 11.82 -0.99
N GLU A 26 -7.04 13.10 -0.88
CA GLU A 26 -6.22 14.21 -1.37
C GLU A 26 -4.90 14.33 -0.60
N ALA A 27 -4.95 14.29 0.73
CA ALA A 27 -3.76 14.33 1.57
C ALA A 27 -2.82 13.14 1.28
N GLN A 28 -3.36 11.93 1.09
CA GLN A 28 -2.58 10.75 0.73
C GLN A 28 -1.90 10.92 -0.63
N LYS A 29 -2.60 11.49 -1.63
CA LYS A 29 -2.03 11.75 -2.94
C LYS A 29 -0.84 12.71 -2.86
N ILE A 30 -1.01 13.82 -2.14
CA ILE A 30 0.06 14.81 -1.94
C ILE A 30 1.26 14.15 -1.23
N PHE A 31 0.99 13.35 -0.19
CA PHE A 31 2.02 12.62 0.51
C PHE A 31 2.79 11.67 -0.41
N ASP A 32 2.09 10.87 -1.22
CA ASP A 32 2.71 9.92 -2.15
C ASP A 32 3.53 10.61 -3.25
N GLU A 33 3.09 11.78 -3.72
CA GLU A 33 3.81 12.60 -4.69
C GLU A 33 5.11 13.17 -4.10
N GLU A 34 5.07 13.72 -2.90
CA GLU A 34 6.26 14.24 -2.21
C GLU A 34 7.21 13.12 -1.77
N GLU A 35 6.69 11.97 -1.35
CA GLU A 35 7.49 10.77 -1.09
C GLU A 35 8.27 10.37 -2.34
N SER A 36 7.58 10.30 -3.49
CA SER A 36 8.18 9.92 -4.77
C SER A 36 9.28 10.92 -5.19
N ARG A 37 9.03 12.23 -5.03
CA ARG A 37 10.03 13.28 -5.30
C ARG A 37 11.26 13.12 -4.42
N LEU A 38 11.08 12.84 -3.13
CA LEU A 38 12.19 12.67 -2.20
C LEU A 38 13.01 11.42 -2.54
N VAL A 39 12.34 10.32 -2.88
CA VAL A 39 12.98 9.08 -3.35
C VAL A 39 13.80 9.35 -4.61
N THR A 40 13.22 10.00 -5.63
CA THR A 40 13.93 10.34 -6.88
C THR A 40 15.16 11.20 -6.59
N MET A 41 15.02 12.25 -5.77
CA MET A 41 16.14 13.11 -5.40
C MET A 41 17.28 12.33 -4.71
N LEU A 42 16.95 11.38 -3.82
CA LEU A 42 17.96 10.57 -3.13
C LEU A 42 18.64 9.58 -4.08
N ILE A 43 17.89 8.96 -5.00
CA ILE A 43 18.44 8.08 -6.04
C ILE A 43 19.37 8.85 -6.98
N ASP A 44 18.93 10.01 -7.48
CA ASP A 44 19.71 10.85 -8.42
C ASP A 44 21.03 11.35 -7.79
N LYS A 45 21.05 11.51 -6.46
CA LYS A 45 22.23 11.91 -5.69
C LYS A 45 23.06 10.73 -5.19
N GLU A 46 22.68 9.49 -5.52
CA GLU A 46 23.26 8.25 -4.98
C GLU A 46 23.34 8.25 -3.44
N ALA A 47 22.39 8.92 -2.79
CA ALA A 47 22.37 9.14 -1.35
C ALA A 47 21.38 8.20 -0.67
N THR A 48 21.80 7.61 0.45
CA THR A 48 20.92 6.71 1.24
C THR A 48 20.03 7.48 2.21
N SER A 49 20.39 8.71 2.57
CA SER A 49 19.65 9.55 3.51
C SER A 49 19.83 11.03 3.20
N THR A 50 18.88 11.83 3.67
CA THR A 50 19.01 13.28 3.69
C THR A 50 19.94 13.71 4.82
N ALA A 51 20.48 14.93 4.72
CA ALA A 51 21.09 15.57 5.88
C ALA A 51 20.07 15.67 7.04
N ARG A 52 20.59 15.73 8.28
CA ARG A 52 19.77 15.95 9.46
C ARG A 52 19.55 17.45 9.64
N TYR A 53 18.28 17.83 9.61
CA TYR A 53 17.87 19.22 9.78
C TYR A 53 17.29 19.43 11.17
N GLU A 54 17.73 20.49 11.84
CA GLU A 54 17.27 20.79 13.18
C GLU A 54 15.77 21.17 13.18
N GLY A 55 14.98 20.51 14.05
CA GLY A 55 13.53 20.74 14.16
C GLY A 55 12.69 20.00 13.12
N VAL A 56 13.33 19.36 12.12
CA VAL A 56 12.65 18.57 11.09
C VAL A 56 13.00 17.09 11.24
N GLY A 57 14.28 16.73 11.35
CA GLY A 57 14.74 15.34 11.37
C GLY A 57 15.49 14.97 10.11
N PHE A 58 15.41 13.70 9.68
CA PHE A 58 16.00 13.21 8.44
C PHE A 58 15.19 12.06 7.83
N ALA A 59 15.31 11.87 6.52
CA ALA A 59 14.70 10.76 5.81
C ALA A 59 15.77 9.81 5.27
N THR A 60 15.50 8.51 5.32
CA THR A 60 16.39 7.46 4.82
C THR A 60 15.64 6.57 3.84
N LEU A 61 16.28 6.18 2.74
CA LEU A 61 15.75 5.19 1.81
C LEU A 61 15.53 3.85 2.53
N THR A 62 14.35 3.27 2.39
CA THR A 62 14.06 1.93 2.92
C THR A 62 14.47 0.86 1.92
N LYS A 63 14.53 -0.42 2.32
CA LYS A 63 14.63 -1.48 1.30
C LYS A 63 13.39 -1.43 0.39
N PRO A 64 13.55 -1.60 -0.94
CA PRO A 64 12.41 -1.72 -1.84
C PRO A 64 11.48 -2.83 -1.34
N ARG A 65 10.18 -2.54 -1.31
CA ARG A 65 9.15 -3.53 -1.00
C ARG A 65 8.51 -4.01 -2.28
N LEU A 66 8.32 -5.31 -2.38
CA LEU A 66 7.57 -5.89 -3.48
C LEU A 66 6.08 -5.63 -3.27
N PHE A 67 5.43 -5.11 -4.29
CA PHE A 67 3.98 -4.99 -4.36
C PHE A 67 3.49 -5.90 -5.48
N ALA A 68 2.52 -6.75 -5.16
CA ALA A 68 1.87 -7.64 -6.12
C ALA A 68 0.37 -7.36 -6.19
N SER A 69 -0.17 -7.50 -7.39
CA SER A 69 -1.58 -7.26 -7.72
C SER A 69 -2.04 -8.19 -8.84
N TYR A 70 -3.34 -8.35 -8.96
CA TYR A 70 -3.99 -9.10 -10.03
C TYR A 70 -5.25 -8.37 -10.47
N SER A 71 -5.65 -8.57 -11.73
CA SER A 71 -6.95 -8.10 -12.21
C SER A 71 -8.04 -9.03 -11.70
N LYS A 72 -9.24 -8.50 -11.42
CA LYS A 72 -10.38 -9.28 -10.92
C LYS A 72 -10.75 -10.48 -11.80
N GLU A 73 -10.52 -10.38 -13.10
CA GLU A 73 -10.73 -11.48 -14.06
C GLU A 73 -9.90 -12.73 -13.75
N TYR A 74 -8.70 -12.55 -13.19
CA TYR A 74 -7.79 -13.64 -12.83
C TYR A 74 -7.91 -14.06 -11.36
N GLU A 75 -8.92 -13.59 -10.64
CA GLU A 75 -9.06 -13.87 -9.20
C GLU A 75 -9.06 -15.38 -8.94
N GLN A 76 -9.85 -16.15 -9.69
CA GLN A 76 -9.92 -17.60 -9.57
C GLN A 76 -8.57 -18.28 -9.86
N ASP A 77 -7.83 -17.80 -10.86
CA ASP A 77 -6.53 -18.37 -11.22
C ASP A 77 -5.49 -18.15 -10.12
N VAL A 78 -5.47 -16.95 -9.52
CA VAL A 78 -4.59 -16.63 -8.38
C VAL A 78 -4.97 -17.48 -7.17
N PHE A 79 -6.27 -17.65 -6.90
CA PHE A 79 -6.75 -18.52 -5.83
C PHE A 79 -6.27 -19.96 -5.99
N GLN A 80 -6.46 -20.55 -7.16
CA GLN A 80 -6.01 -21.92 -7.45
C GLN A 80 -4.49 -22.04 -7.34
N PHE A 81 -3.75 -21.02 -7.78
CA PHE A 81 -2.29 -21.01 -7.69
C PHE A 81 -1.81 -21.01 -6.23
N VAL A 82 -2.36 -20.13 -5.39
CA VAL A 82 -2.02 -20.09 -3.96
C VAL A 82 -2.46 -21.40 -3.26
N GLU A 83 -3.61 -21.95 -3.62
CA GLU A 83 -4.09 -23.22 -3.07
C GLU A 83 -3.15 -24.39 -3.39
N LYS A 84 -2.68 -24.50 -4.65
CA LYS A 84 -1.67 -25.50 -5.05
C LYS A 84 -0.34 -25.36 -4.32
N SER A 85 -0.07 -24.18 -3.79
CA SER A 85 1.14 -23.87 -3.01
C SER A 85 1.04 -24.30 -1.55
N GLY A 86 -0.13 -24.78 -1.10
CA GLY A 86 -0.36 -25.26 0.28
C GLY A 86 -0.76 -24.17 1.27
N GLU A 87 -0.98 -22.92 0.84
CA GLU A 87 -1.28 -21.78 1.72
C GLU A 87 -2.76 -21.41 1.79
N ARG A 88 -3.64 -22.40 1.55
CA ARG A 88 -5.10 -22.22 1.50
C ARG A 88 -5.66 -21.59 2.78
N GLU A 89 -5.10 -21.91 3.94
CA GLU A 89 -5.62 -21.45 5.25
C GLU A 89 -5.56 -19.93 5.45
N LEU A 90 -4.71 -19.22 4.69
CA LEU A 90 -4.57 -17.77 4.77
C LEU A 90 -5.64 -17.03 3.94
N MET A 91 -6.45 -17.76 3.17
CA MET A 91 -7.46 -17.19 2.27
C MET A 91 -8.87 -17.55 2.76
N LYS A 92 -9.51 -16.64 3.52
CA LYS A 92 -10.89 -16.87 4.00
C LYS A 92 -11.95 -16.65 2.92
N ILE A 93 -11.82 -15.61 2.08
CA ILE A 93 -12.83 -15.21 1.06
C ILE A 93 -12.20 -14.46 -0.13
N SER A 94 -11.22 -13.61 0.11
CA SER A 94 -10.49 -12.83 -0.90
C SER A 94 -8.99 -12.84 -0.60
N ILE A 95 -8.16 -12.63 -1.62
CA ILE A 95 -6.71 -12.52 -1.47
C ILE A 95 -6.39 -11.07 -1.09
N HIS A 96 -5.96 -10.84 0.15
CA HIS A 96 -5.54 -9.52 0.57
C HIS A 96 -4.25 -9.09 -0.18
N PRO A 97 -4.13 -7.85 -0.69
CA PRO A 97 -2.96 -7.40 -1.44
C PRO A 97 -1.63 -7.58 -0.70
N SER A 98 -1.62 -7.34 0.62
CA SER A 98 -0.42 -7.54 1.45
C SER A 98 0.00 -9.01 1.53
N PHE A 99 -0.96 -9.95 1.57
CA PHE A 99 -0.65 -11.37 1.56
C PHE A 99 -0.04 -11.76 0.22
N LEU A 100 -0.65 -11.34 -0.90
CA LEU A 100 -0.12 -11.63 -2.23
C LEU A 100 1.29 -11.07 -2.42
N SER A 101 1.54 -9.84 -1.96
CA SER A 101 2.85 -9.21 -2.04
C SER A 101 3.91 -10.01 -1.26
N GLY A 102 3.59 -10.47 -0.05
CA GLY A 102 4.47 -11.33 0.73
C GLY A 102 4.67 -12.72 0.12
N PHE A 103 3.62 -13.30 -0.44
CA PHE A 103 3.68 -14.60 -1.12
C PHE A 103 4.56 -14.54 -2.37
N VAL A 104 4.38 -13.52 -3.22
CA VAL A 104 5.21 -13.31 -4.42
C VAL A 104 6.66 -13.02 -4.06
N SER A 105 6.93 -12.24 -3.00
CA SER A 105 8.31 -12.03 -2.51
C SER A 105 8.99 -13.36 -2.20
N ARG A 106 8.30 -14.25 -1.48
CA ARG A 106 8.84 -15.59 -1.16
C ARG A 106 9.03 -16.47 -2.40
N LEU A 107 8.12 -16.43 -3.37
CA LEU A 107 8.29 -17.17 -4.63
C LEU A 107 9.57 -16.74 -5.35
N ILE A 108 9.85 -15.44 -5.42
CA ILE A 108 11.06 -14.91 -6.06
C ILE A 108 12.31 -15.31 -5.26
N GLU A 109 12.27 -15.21 -3.93
CA GLU A 109 13.37 -15.64 -3.04
C GLU A 109 13.68 -17.13 -3.19
N ASP A 110 12.65 -17.96 -3.38
CA ASP A 110 12.75 -19.41 -3.61
C ASP A 110 13.15 -19.77 -5.07
N GLY A 111 13.31 -18.78 -5.95
CA GLY A 111 13.60 -18.99 -7.39
C GLY A 111 12.43 -19.62 -8.17
N LYS A 112 11.21 -19.52 -7.67
CA LYS A 112 9.99 -20.02 -8.32
C LYS A 112 9.43 -19.00 -9.30
N VAL A 113 8.74 -19.50 -10.32
CA VAL A 113 8.12 -18.67 -11.35
C VAL A 113 6.86 -18.00 -10.81
N VAL A 114 6.78 -16.68 -10.98
CA VAL A 114 5.56 -15.91 -10.73
C VAL A 114 4.66 -15.99 -11.97
N PRO A 115 3.38 -16.39 -11.83
CA PRO A 115 2.48 -16.48 -12.97
C PRO A 115 2.24 -15.13 -13.67
N GLU A 116 2.02 -15.15 -14.98
CA GLU A 116 1.84 -13.93 -15.80
C GLU A 116 0.60 -13.10 -15.41
N PHE A 117 -0.42 -13.73 -14.82
CA PHE A 117 -1.61 -13.04 -14.33
C PHE A 117 -1.38 -12.27 -13.01
N VAL A 118 -0.20 -12.41 -12.40
CA VAL A 118 0.22 -11.63 -11.22
C VAL A 118 1.22 -10.55 -11.66
N ARG A 119 0.82 -9.29 -11.52
CA ARG A 119 1.69 -8.14 -11.77
C ARG A 119 2.40 -7.76 -10.49
N TYR A 120 3.72 -7.61 -10.54
CA TYR A 120 4.50 -7.14 -9.40
C TYR A 120 5.50 -6.06 -9.79
N TYR A 121 5.84 -5.21 -8.83
CA TYR A 121 6.87 -4.19 -8.96
C TYR A 121 7.53 -3.93 -7.61
N MET A 122 8.75 -3.40 -7.64
CA MET A 122 9.44 -2.93 -6.44
C MET A 122 9.11 -1.46 -6.22
N LYS A 123 8.57 -1.11 -5.06
CA LYS A 123 8.41 0.28 -4.64
C LYS A 123 9.51 0.63 -3.65
N GLN A 124 10.35 1.59 -4.04
CA GLN A 124 11.28 2.27 -3.16
C GLN A 124 10.50 3.25 -2.29
N GLY A 125 10.82 3.31 -1.00
CA GLY A 125 10.18 4.23 -0.06
C GLY A 125 11.22 4.98 0.76
N VAL A 126 10.73 5.89 1.59
CA VAL A 126 11.52 6.60 2.59
C VAL A 126 10.93 6.38 3.97
N ARG A 127 11.79 6.29 4.96
CA ARG A 127 11.41 6.36 6.36
C ARG A 127 11.88 7.69 6.92
N PHE A 128 10.95 8.41 7.51
CA PHE A 128 11.26 9.62 8.26
C PHE A 128 11.65 9.25 9.69
N TYR A 129 12.69 9.91 10.19
CA TYR A 129 13.15 9.84 11.56
C TYR A 129 13.10 11.26 12.12
N ASP A 130 12.19 11.46 13.07
CA ASP A 130 12.05 12.70 13.83
C ASP A 130 13.19 12.86 14.86
N LYS A 131 13.14 13.97 15.60
CA LYS A 131 14.01 14.19 16.75
C LYS A 131 13.66 13.23 17.88
#